data_AF-A0A7W0QSY8-F1
#
_entry.id   AF-A0A7W0QSY8-F1
#
_cell.length_a   1.000
_cell.length_b   1.000
_cell.length_c   1.000
_cell.angle_alpha   90.00
_cell.angle_beta   90.00
_cell.angle_gamma   90.00
#
_symmetry.space_group_name_H-M   'P 1'
#
loop_
_entity.id
_entity.type
_entity.pdbx_description
1 polymer ?
#
loop_
_entity_poly.entity_id
_entity_poly.type
_entity_poly.pdbx_seq_one_letter_code
_entity_poly.pdbx_strand_id
1 'polypeptide(L)'
;AVATPYVESLTSRLGEFLGEAGIDTVGGAQLGLSGEIWKVPYGVTAQLIRDADSPDAQAVFASCTNLPTYDLIAPLEAELGEPVLTAHQVTPWAALRRAGSAAIDRRSAAARLNLVTGPTRPMAALSGIMHFQSGGSRG
;
A
#
# COMPACT_ATOMS: atom_id res chain seq x y z
N ALA A 1 4.41 -7.49 0.88
CA ALA A 1 3.78 -7.82 -0.42
C ALA A 1 3.11 -6.59 -1.04
N VAL A 2 2.89 -6.57 -2.37
CA VAL A 2 2.19 -5.49 -3.08
C VAL A 2 1.01 -5.98 -3.91
N ALA A 3 -0.14 -5.34 -3.73
CA ALA A 3 -1.35 -5.57 -4.51
C ALA A 3 -1.60 -4.33 -5.38
N THR A 4 -1.66 -4.48 -6.70
CA THR A 4 -1.90 -3.35 -7.60
C THR A 4 -2.97 -3.69 -8.64
N PRO A 5 -3.81 -2.74 -9.08
CA PRO A 5 -4.72 -3.00 -10.18
C PRO A 5 -4.02 -2.92 -11.54
N TYR A 6 -2.75 -2.50 -11.59
CA TYR A 6 -2.10 -2.04 -12.82
C TYR A 6 -1.49 -3.19 -13.63
N VAL A 7 -0.92 -2.84 -14.78
CA VAL A 7 -0.08 -3.74 -15.59
C VAL A 7 1.28 -3.99 -14.93
N GLU A 8 1.92 -5.09 -15.36
CA GLU A 8 3.19 -5.59 -14.81
C GLU A 8 4.30 -4.54 -14.76
N SER A 9 4.44 -3.76 -15.83
CA SER A 9 5.45 -2.71 -15.87
C SER A 9 5.30 -1.66 -14.77
N LEU A 10 4.07 -1.34 -14.33
CA LEU A 10 3.85 -0.45 -13.20
C LEU A 10 4.08 -1.17 -11.86
N THR A 11 3.65 -2.41 -11.74
CA THR A 11 3.87 -3.20 -10.52
C THR A 11 5.35 -3.41 -10.24
N SER A 12 6.16 -3.72 -11.26
CA SER A 12 7.62 -3.89 -11.13
C SER A 12 8.30 -2.58 -10.73
N ARG A 13 7.93 -1.45 -11.36
CA ARG A 13 8.45 -0.13 -10.97
C ARG A 13 8.10 0.26 -9.54
N LEU A 14 6.93 -0.15 -9.04
CA LEU A 14 6.58 0.04 -7.63
C LEU A 14 7.52 -0.77 -6.73
N GLY A 15 7.81 -2.02 -7.09
CA GLY A 15 8.77 -2.86 -6.37
C GLY A 15 10.16 -2.24 -6.32
N GLU A 16 10.67 -1.76 -7.47
CA GLU A 16 11.95 -1.05 -7.57
C GLU A 16 11.97 0.19 -6.66
N PHE A 17 10.93 1.02 -6.74
CA PHE A 17 10.81 2.23 -5.92
C PHE A 17 10.78 1.94 -4.41
N LEU A 18 10.12 0.85 -3.99
CA LEU A 18 10.15 0.41 -2.60
C LEU A 18 11.53 -0.11 -2.20
N GLY A 19 12.19 -0.86 -3.10
CA GLY A 19 13.55 -1.37 -2.91
C GLY A 19 14.60 -0.26 -2.73
N GLU A 20 14.52 0.82 -3.51
CA GLU A 20 15.38 2.00 -3.36
C GLU A 20 15.28 2.64 -1.96
N ALA A 21 14.13 2.48 -1.31
CA ALA A 21 13.90 2.97 0.03
C ALA A 21 14.17 1.93 1.14
N GLY A 22 14.71 0.77 0.77
CA GLY A 22 15.06 -0.32 1.69
C GLY A 22 13.87 -1.19 2.11
N ILE A 23 12.83 -1.30 1.27
CA ILE A 23 11.68 -2.17 1.49
C ILE A 23 11.64 -3.24 0.40
N ASP A 24 11.77 -4.49 0.81
CA ASP A 24 11.72 -5.62 -0.12
C ASP A 24 10.29 -6.05 -0.43
N THR A 25 9.97 -6.20 -1.72
CA THR A 25 8.72 -6.80 -2.18
C THR A 25 8.88 -8.32 -2.33
N VAL A 26 8.47 -9.05 -1.28
CA VAL A 26 8.54 -10.53 -1.19
C VAL A 26 7.32 -11.28 -1.74
N GLY A 27 6.37 -10.55 -2.32
CA GLY A 27 5.13 -11.09 -2.87
C GLY A 27 4.37 -10.00 -3.62
N GLY A 28 3.60 -10.36 -4.64
CA GLY A 28 2.82 -9.40 -5.38
C GLY A 28 1.80 -10.01 -6.34
N ALA A 29 0.68 -9.30 -6.50
CA ALA A 29 -0.37 -9.65 -7.45
C ALA A 29 -0.91 -8.40 -8.16
N GLN A 30 -1.48 -8.62 -9.35
CA GLN A 30 -1.97 -7.54 -10.18
C GLN A 30 -3.15 -7.91 -11.08
N LEU A 31 -3.96 -6.90 -11.43
CA LEU A 31 -5.13 -7.07 -12.31
C LEU A 31 -4.88 -6.75 -13.78
N GLY A 32 -3.75 -6.13 -14.13
CA GLY A 32 -3.42 -5.83 -15.53
C GLY A 32 -4.21 -4.67 -16.13
N LEU A 33 -4.82 -3.80 -15.32
CA LEU A 33 -5.68 -2.73 -15.80
C LEU A 33 -4.87 -1.46 -16.13
N SER A 34 -5.23 -0.79 -17.22
CA SER A 34 -4.71 0.53 -17.60
C SER A 34 -5.68 1.67 -17.30
N GLY A 35 -6.92 1.36 -16.90
CA GLY A 35 -7.98 2.33 -16.63
C GLY A 35 -9.21 1.69 -15.99
N GLU A 36 -10.25 2.48 -15.77
CA GLU A 36 -11.55 2.05 -15.21
C GLU A 36 -11.49 1.33 -13.85
N ILE A 37 -10.42 1.58 -13.08
CA ILE A 37 -10.17 0.91 -11.80
C ILE A 37 -11.33 1.11 -10.80
N TRP A 38 -12.08 2.20 -10.91
CA TRP A 38 -13.26 2.49 -10.07
C TRP A 38 -14.41 1.50 -10.27
N LYS A 39 -14.37 0.66 -11.32
CA LYS A 39 -15.34 -0.41 -11.57
C LYS A 39 -14.95 -1.73 -10.90
N VAL A 40 -13.72 -1.85 -10.38
CA VAL A 40 -13.24 -3.10 -9.76
C VAL A 40 -14.09 -3.38 -8.51
N PRO A 41 -14.77 -4.55 -8.43
CA PRO A 41 -15.60 -4.88 -7.27
C PRO A 41 -14.79 -5.11 -5.99
N TYR A 42 -15.44 -4.95 -4.83
CA TYR A 42 -14.87 -5.28 -3.53
C TYR A 42 -14.35 -6.71 -3.45
N GLY A 43 -15.09 -7.71 -3.98
CA GLY A 43 -14.66 -9.10 -3.97
C GLY A 43 -13.37 -9.34 -4.78
N VAL A 44 -13.24 -8.69 -5.93
CA VAL A 44 -12.02 -8.77 -6.76
C VAL A 44 -10.85 -8.08 -6.06
N THR A 45 -11.10 -6.94 -5.41
CA THR A 45 -10.08 -6.22 -4.63
C THR A 45 -9.59 -7.06 -3.45
N ALA A 46 -10.51 -7.74 -2.75
CA ALA A 46 -10.15 -8.63 -1.66
C ALA A 46 -9.32 -9.81 -2.15
N GLN A 47 -9.69 -10.42 -3.27
CA GLN A 47 -8.93 -11.53 -3.85
C GLN A 47 -7.55 -11.08 -4.29
N LEU A 48 -7.43 -9.91 -4.92
CA LEU A 48 -6.14 -9.33 -5.30
C LEU A 48 -5.19 -9.17 -4.09
N ILE A 49 -5.72 -8.75 -2.93
CA ILE A 49 -4.92 -8.59 -1.71
C ILE A 49 -4.48 -9.95 -1.17
N ARG A 50 -5.36 -10.96 -1.19
CA ARG A 50 -5.01 -12.35 -0.81
C ARG A 50 -3.95 -12.94 -1.73
N ASP A 51 -4.11 -12.77 -3.03
CA ASP A 51 -3.18 -13.31 -4.04
C ASP A 51 -1.80 -12.66 -3.94
N ALA A 52 -1.73 -11.40 -3.47
CA ALA A 52 -0.47 -10.73 -3.24
C ALA A 52 0.24 -11.21 -1.97
N ASP A 53 -0.49 -11.73 -0.99
CA ASP A 53 0.04 -12.10 0.30
C ASP A 53 1.12 -13.18 0.20
N SER A 54 2.06 -13.16 1.13
CA SER A 54 3.19 -14.08 1.17
C SER A 54 3.55 -14.38 2.62
N PRO A 55 3.89 -15.62 2.98
CA PRO A 55 4.32 -15.97 4.34
C PRO A 55 5.51 -15.15 4.84
N ASP A 56 6.32 -14.60 3.93
CA ASP A 56 7.48 -13.76 4.27
C ASP A 56 7.12 -12.26 4.38
N ALA A 57 5.88 -11.87 4.06
CA ALA A 57 5.45 -10.48 4.08
C ALA A 57 5.10 -10.01 5.50
N GLN A 58 5.62 -8.83 5.88
CA GLN A 58 5.27 -8.17 7.15
C GLN A 58 4.06 -7.22 7.03
N ALA A 59 3.56 -7.05 5.81
CA ALA A 59 2.39 -6.25 5.45
C ALA A 59 2.04 -6.48 3.97
N VAL A 60 0.77 -6.30 3.63
CA VAL A 60 0.30 -6.21 2.24
C VAL A 60 -0.05 -4.76 1.92
N PHE A 61 0.57 -4.20 0.88
CA PHE A 61 0.29 -2.84 0.43
C PHE A 61 -0.57 -2.81 -0.83
N ALA A 62 -1.82 -2.38 -0.71
CA ALA A 62 -2.75 -2.11 -1.81
C ALA A 62 -2.46 -0.72 -2.42
N SER A 63 -1.68 -0.71 -3.50
CA SER A 63 -1.20 0.50 -4.17
C SER A 63 -2.20 1.00 -5.21
N CYS A 64 -3.30 1.61 -4.76
CA CYS A 64 -4.19 2.40 -5.60
C CYS A 64 -5.17 3.22 -4.76
N THR A 65 -5.38 4.50 -5.10
CA THR A 65 -6.45 5.32 -4.50
C THR A 65 -7.82 5.16 -5.18
N ASN A 66 -7.93 4.26 -6.15
CA ASN A 66 -9.15 4.04 -6.91
C ASN A 66 -9.73 2.62 -6.71
N LEU A 67 -9.05 1.79 -5.90
CA LEU A 67 -9.58 0.50 -5.47
C LEU A 67 -10.46 0.66 -4.23
N PRO A 68 -11.63 0.03 -4.18
CA PRO A 68 -12.48 0.03 -3.00
C PRO A 68 -11.84 -0.83 -1.90
N THR A 69 -11.21 -0.19 -0.92
CA THR A 69 -10.39 -0.88 0.10
C THR A 69 -10.85 -0.67 1.54
N TYR A 70 -11.60 0.39 1.84
CA TYR A 70 -11.87 0.81 3.21
C TYR A 70 -12.55 -0.28 4.08
N ASP A 71 -13.61 -0.90 3.54
CA ASP A 71 -14.35 -1.95 4.24
C ASP A 71 -13.64 -3.32 4.22
N LEU A 72 -12.52 -3.44 3.49
CA LEU A 72 -11.74 -4.67 3.38
C LEU A 72 -10.57 -4.74 4.35
N ILE A 73 -10.06 -3.61 4.83
CA ILE A 73 -8.85 -3.56 5.66
C ILE A 73 -9.02 -4.45 6.91
N ALA A 74 -9.98 -4.16 7.78
CA ALA A 74 -10.12 -4.89 9.04
C ALA A 74 -10.45 -6.39 8.87
N PRO A 75 -11.37 -6.79 7.96
CA PRO A 75 -11.58 -8.21 7.68
C PRO A 75 -10.34 -8.93 7.15
N LEU A 76 -9.59 -8.32 6.21
CA LEU A 76 -8.40 -8.93 5.63
C LEU A 76 -7.24 -8.96 6.63
N GLU A 77 -7.06 -7.95 7.47
CA GLU A 77 -6.07 -8.00 8.56
C GLU A 77 -6.37 -9.14 9.54
N ALA A 78 -7.65 -9.37 9.87
CA ALA A 78 -8.06 -10.47 10.73
C ALA A 78 -7.87 -11.85 10.04
N GLU A 79 -8.06 -11.91 8.73
CA GLU A 79 -7.89 -13.12 7.92
C GLU A 79 -6.42 -13.50 7.72
N LEU A 80 -5.60 -12.55 7.29
CA LEU A 80 -4.20 -12.76 6.91
C LEU A 80 -3.25 -12.76 8.12
N GLY A 81 -3.66 -12.14 9.24
CA GLY A 81 -2.81 -11.96 10.41
C GLY A 81 -1.79 -10.83 10.25
N GLU A 82 -1.57 -10.35 9.04
CA GLU A 82 -0.65 -9.26 8.70
C GLU A 82 -1.39 -7.94 8.38
N PRO A 83 -0.75 -6.79 8.63
CA PRO A 83 -1.34 -5.48 8.32
C PRO A 83 -1.63 -5.27 6.84
N VAL A 84 -2.79 -4.68 6.53
CA VAL A 84 -3.19 -4.30 5.17
C VAL A 84 -3.13 -2.77 5.06
N LEU A 85 -2.13 -2.30 4.32
CA LEU A 85 -1.90 -0.87 4.09
C LEU A 85 -2.50 -0.46 2.75
N THR A 86 -3.15 0.71 2.71
CA THR A 86 -3.74 1.24 1.48
C THR A 86 -3.16 2.60 1.11
N ALA A 87 -3.16 2.93 -0.19
CA ALA A 87 -2.78 4.26 -0.67
C ALA A 87 -3.58 5.39 0.03
N HIS A 88 -4.83 5.12 0.38
CA HIS A 88 -5.71 6.05 1.12
C HIS A 88 -5.25 6.34 2.56
N GLN A 89 -4.58 5.40 3.23
CA GLN A 89 -4.06 5.59 4.58
C GLN A 89 -2.67 6.23 4.56
N VAL A 90 -1.75 5.66 3.76
CA VAL A 90 -0.33 6.06 3.81
C VAL A 90 -0.12 7.49 3.30
N THR A 91 -0.97 7.96 2.38
CA THR A 91 -0.86 9.27 1.77
C THR A 91 -1.16 10.42 2.74
N PRO A 92 -2.32 10.46 3.44
CA PRO A 92 -2.55 11.43 4.51
C PRO A 92 -1.53 11.34 5.65
N TRP A 93 -1.09 10.14 6.05
CA TRP A 93 -0.09 9.99 7.10
C TRP A 93 1.25 10.63 6.72
N ALA A 94 1.67 10.49 5.46
CA ALA A 94 2.84 11.16 4.93
C ALA A 94 2.70 12.69 4.97
N ALA A 95 1.54 13.22 4.58
CA ALA A 95 1.27 14.66 4.58
C ALA A 95 1.29 15.24 6.00
N LEU A 96 0.60 14.59 6.96
CA LEU A 96 0.56 15.03 8.36
C LEU A 96 1.96 15.09 8.98
N ARG A 97 2.81 14.08 8.73
CA ARG A 97 4.19 14.08 9.24
C ARG A 97 5.03 15.19 8.65
N ARG A 98 4.89 15.49 7.35
CA ARG A 98 5.58 16.64 6.74
C ARG A 98 5.15 17.97 7.36
N ALA A 99 3.91 18.04 7.84
CA ALA A 99 3.41 19.18 8.61
C ALA A 99 3.82 19.15 10.11
N GLY A 100 4.73 18.26 10.52
CA GLY A 100 5.19 18.13 11.90
C GLY A 100 4.16 17.51 12.85
N SER A 101 3.10 16.90 12.32
CA SER A 101 2.02 16.28 13.09
C SER A 101 2.04 14.76 12.95
N ALA A 102 1.78 14.03 14.03
CA ALA A 102 1.58 12.58 13.95
C ALA A 102 0.14 12.30 13.51
N ALA A 103 -0.05 11.41 12.54
CA ALA A 103 -1.35 10.77 12.38
C ALA A 103 -1.64 9.96 13.65
N ILE A 104 -2.89 9.89 14.11
CA ILE A 104 -3.29 8.97 15.16
C ILE A 104 -4.35 8.07 14.56
N ASP A 105 -3.95 6.90 14.07
CA ASP A 105 -4.88 5.85 13.72
C ASP A 105 -4.79 4.75 14.77
N ARG A 106 -5.68 4.82 15.77
CA ARG A 106 -5.69 3.87 16.89
C ARG A 106 -6.38 2.54 16.52
N ARG A 107 -6.94 2.42 15.31
CA ARG A 107 -7.76 1.27 14.90
C ARG A 107 -7.10 0.39 13.84
N SER A 108 -6.11 0.88 13.09
CA SER A 108 -5.42 0.05 12.10
C SER A 108 -4.25 -0.73 12.68
N ALA A 109 -3.97 -1.91 12.11
CA ALA A 109 -2.78 -2.68 12.45
C ALA A 109 -1.47 -1.92 12.12
N ALA A 110 -1.53 -0.87 11.28
CA ALA A 110 -0.40 0.03 11.01
C ALA A 110 0.16 0.73 12.26
N ALA A 111 -0.67 0.94 13.29
CA ALA A 111 -0.20 1.44 14.58
C ALA A 111 0.73 0.45 15.31
N ARG A 112 0.59 -0.87 15.04
CA ARG A 112 1.42 -1.93 15.64
C ARG A 112 2.83 -1.99 15.07
N LEU A 113 3.05 -1.48 13.86
CA LEU A 113 4.36 -1.43 13.18
C LEU A 113 5.18 -0.16 13.49
N ASN A 114 4.75 0.70 14.42
CA ASN A 114 5.34 2.04 14.65
C ASN A 114 5.36 2.94 13.38
N LEU A 115 4.62 2.58 12.32
CA LEU A 115 4.54 3.36 11.07
C LEU A 115 3.90 4.73 11.28
N VAL A 116 3.21 4.93 12.41
CA VAL A 116 2.44 6.13 12.73
C VAL A 116 3.22 7.07 13.69
N THR A 117 4.11 6.54 14.53
CA THR A 117 4.72 7.27 15.66
C THR A 117 6.24 7.16 15.80
N GLY A 118 6.94 6.37 14.97
CA GLY A 118 8.40 6.14 15.09
C GLY A 118 9.27 6.84 14.04
N PRO A 119 10.55 7.14 14.33
CA PRO A 119 11.48 7.73 13.38
C PRO A 119 12.15 6.63 12.54
N THR A 120 11.45 6.00 11.58
CA THR A 120 12.09 4.97 10.76
C THR A 120 11.75 5.06 9.28
N ARG A 121 12.77 4.74 8.48
CA ARG A 121 12.93 4.91 7.03
C ARG A 121 11.86 4.27 6.11
N PRO A 122 11.01 3.29 6.50
CA PRO A 122 10.05 2.69 5.56
C PRO A 122 8.99 3.67 4.99
N MET A 123 8.54 4.67 5.75
CA MET A 123 7.47 5.57 5.27
C MET A 123 7.96 6.76 4.43
N ALA A 124 9.27 7.01 4.33
CA ALA A 124 9.80 7.95 3.35
C ALA A 124 9.59 7.41 1.91
N ALA A 125 9.72 6.09 1.75
CA ALA A 125 9.31 5.35 0.55
C ALA A 125 7.82 5.60 0.27
N LEU A 126 6.97 5.30 1.26
CA LEU A 126 5.53 5.38 1.08
C LEU A 126 5.04 6.82 0.80
N SER A 127 5.79 7.85 1.22
CA SER A 127 5.52 9.26 0.89
C SER A 127 5.78 9.63 -0.58
N GLY A 128 6.58 8.84 -1.31
CA GLY A 128 6.79 9.02 -2.75
C GLY A 128 5.74 8.33 -3.63
N ILE A 129 4.88 7.50 -3.04
CA ILE A 129 3.78 6.82 -3.75
C ILE A 129 2.81 7.81 -4.37
N MET A 130 2.59 8.96 -3.73
CA MET A 130 1.75 10.03 -4.29
C MET A 130 2.29 10.54 -5.63
N HIS A 131 3.62 10.60 -5.79
CA HIS A 131 4.30 10.99 -7.03
C HIS A 131 4.32 9.86 -8.05
N PHE A 132 4.51 8.62 -7.58
CA PHE A 132 4.49 7.42 -8.41
C PHE A 132 3.11 7.18 -9.05
N GLN A 133 2.02 7.28 -8.28
CA GLN A 133 0.66 7.04 -8.76
C GLN A 133 0.12 8.16 -9.68
N SER A 134 0.75 9.34 -9.67
CA SER A 134 0.42 10.45 -10.57
C SER A 134 1.26 10.46 -11.86
N GLY A 135 2.11 9.44 -12.08
CA GLY A 135 2.95 9.34 -13.27
C GLY A 135 4.20 10.23 -13.24
N GLY A 136 4.54 10.81 -12.09
CA GLY A 136 5.73 11.65 -11.93
C GLY A 136 7.00 10.80 -11.78
N SER A 137 7.86 10.81 -12.80
CA SER A 137 9.25 10.40 -12.66
C SER A 137 9.97 11.39 -11.76
N ARG A 138 10.65 10.94 -10.70
CA ARG A 138 11.67 11.79 -10.06
C ARG A 138 12.86 11.87 -11.03
N GLY A 139 13.11 13.06 -11.56
CA GLY A 139 14.38 13.40 -12.20
C GLY A 139 15.45 13.69 -11.17
#